data_AF-A0AAU0N1U7-F1
#
_entry.id   AF-A0AAU0N1U7-F1
#
_cell.length_a   1.000
_cell.length_b   1.000
_cell.length_c   1.000
_cell.angle_alpha   90.00
_cell.angle_beta   90.00
_cell.angle_gamma   90.00
#
_symmetry.space_group_name_H-M   'P 1'
#
loop_
_entity.id
_entity.type
_entity.pdbx_description
1 polymer ?
#
loop_
_entity_poly.entity_id
_entity_poly.type
_entity_poly.pdbx_seq_one_letter_code
_entity_poly.pdbx_strand_id
1 'polypeptide(L)'
;MLSDHWKKPFLVYVLLLSGLLTACSDSGSSDDEDDEDSAQNPIIGAFNAVPDLDKITLFTSDDDEEYSWGTLSYGSSVTSSTSKGTLGVRAEVILPTDDTTACAGDADENGVKDDDECTEIASTSIAVANDTDYLVALYGNYGNIQFLQYSKPLHVFDTEDEDEDGDAEDENLEIWFFHLAQGLGKVDVYLEAPGTNLSPVQVKGTLSRKGSFDGLVDEGDYVITLTEVGNPENVLFISDSFTLSAQTRVGFAIRDGAGEGTSPVKVTLFRDQNKTLINRNATTELRFAHAVPEGEDIDVYIDDEFEQTFVTGLAFEKNSAYREISKSQLTNLSVDVTPTANPGVYLARKELDLAQGDRSTYYFVGKSYDWNGVKLTENVRRLATHAKLRLINGSTASYDYYLVDGDENISSLYADETLDYRENSGWVTYNPGTYNLVVALDGTDTVVYSANIQLEANGIYNLVTTINAADPNAADVVFFDDFASSETGAEAQVE
;
A
#
# COMPACT_ATOMS: atom_id res chain seq x y z
N MET A 1 45.99 -24.93 0.19
CA MET A 1 45.30 -26.02 -0.52
C MET A 1 43.82 -25.80 -0.26
N LEU A 2 43.19 -24.83 -0.94
CA LEU A 2 42.52 -24.94 -2.25
C LEU A 2 41.29 -25.86 -2.24
N SER A 3 40.11 -25.27 -2.03
CA SER A 3 38.84 -25.49 -2.76
C SER A 3 37.82 -24.46 -2.24
N ASP A 4 37.68 -23.30 -2.87
CA ASP A 4 36.69 -23.02 -3.92
C ASP A 4 35.28 -23.56 -3.63
N HIS A 5 34.46 -22.70 -3.01
CA HIS A 5 33.00 -22.75 -3.17
C HIS A 5 32.51 -21.36 -3.60
N TRP A 6 32.12 -21.31 -4.86
CA TRP A 6 31.43 -20.23 -5.56
C TRP A 6 30.12 -19.89 -4.83
N LYS A 7 30.03 -18.70 -4.22
CA LYS A 7 28.75 -18.05 -3.94
C LYS A 7 28.40 -17.19 -5.15
N LYS A 8 27.38 -17.59 -5.91
CA LYS A 8 26.76 -16.70 -6.90
C LYS A 8 25.86 -15.71 -6.16
N PRO A 9 26.03 -14.39 -6.32
CA PRO A 9 25.01 -13.44 -5.90
C PRO A 9 23.83 -13.54 -6.88
N PHE A 10 22.66 -13.93 -6.40
CA PHE A 10 21.41 -13.68 -7.12
C PHE A 10 21.14 -12.18 -7.02
N LEU A 11 21.67 -11.45 -7.98
CA LEU A 11 21.39 -10.04 -8.19
C LEU A 11 20.05 -9.97 -8.93
N VAL A 12 18.95 -9.85 -8.19
CA VAL A 12 17.64 -9.51 -8.79
C VAL A 12 17.74 -8.05 -9.23
N TYR A 13 18.01 -7.85 -10.52
CA TYR A 13 17.80 -6.56 -11.17
C TYR A 13 16.29 -6.34 -11.27
N VAL A 14 15.71 -5.59 -10.34
CA VAL A 14 14.50 -4.83 -10.64
C VAL A 14 14.95 -3.70 -11.54
N LEU A 15 14.88 -3.92 -12.84
CA LEU A 15 14.93 -2.84 -13.83
C LEU A 15 13.64 -2.02 -13.65
N LEU A 16 13.69 -1.05 -12.75
CA LEU A 16 12.87 0.15 -12.86
C LEU A 16 13.32 0.85 -14.14
N LEU A 17 12.68 0.49 -15.24
CA LEU A 17 12.77 1.24 -16.49
C LEU A 17 11.99 2.54 -16.27
N SER A 18 12.58 3.49 -15.55
CA SER A 18 12.18 4.88 -15.68
C SER A 18 12.56 5.29 -17.10
N GLY A 19 11.62 5.11 -18.01
CA GLY A 19 11.71 5.66 -19.35
C GLY A 19 11.81 7.17 -19.24
N LEU A 20 13.04 7.68 -19.22
CA LEU A 20 13.32 8.97 -19.84
C LEU A 20 12.93 8.77 -21.31
N LEU A 21 11.71 9.18 -21.64
CA LEU A 21 11.33 9.45 -23.02
C LEU A 21 12.21 10.61 -23.48
N THR A 22 13.39 10.28 -23.98
CA THR A 22 14.09 11.16 -24.91
C THR A 22 13.20 11.20 -26.15
N ALA A 23 12.37 12.23 -26.26
CA ALA A 23 11.73 12.58 -27.52
C ALA A 23 12.85 12.69 -28.55
N CYS A 24 12.96 11.71 -29.45
CA CYS A 24 13.73 11.87 -30.66
C CYS A 24 12.99 12.93 -31.49
N SER A 25 13.43 14.19 -31.39
CA SER A 25 13.09 15.20 -32.36
C SER A 25 13.68 14.75 -33.70
N ASP A 26 12.80 14.37 -34.61
CA ASP A 26 13.15 14.09 -36.00
C ASP A 26 13.61 15.43 -36.62
N SER A 27 14.93 15.61 -36.72
CA SER A 27 15.55 16.79 -37.33
C SER A 27 15.57 16.64 -38.85
N GLY A 28 14.37 16.53 -39.42
CA GLY A 28 14.12 16.66 -40.85
C GLY A 28 14.13 18.13 -41.26
N SER A 29 15.31 18.66 -41.56
CA SER A 29 15.51 19.97 -42.19
C SER A 29 14.80 20.03 -43.54
N SER A 30 13.73 20.84 -43.62
CA SER A 30 13.32 21.54 -44.83
C SER A 30 12.74 22.90 -44.45
N ASP A 31 13.44 23.94 -44.91
CA ASP A 31 13.18 25.36 -44.73
C ASP A 31 11.86 25.80 -45.39
N ASP A 32 10.71 25.58 -44.74
CA ASP A 32 9.45 26.22 -45.12
C ASP A 32 8.97 27.11 -43.96
N GLU A 33 9.05 28.43 -44.19
CA GLU A 33 8.58 29.54 -43.34
C GLU A 33 7.03 29.58 -43.29
N ASP A 34 6.40 28.54 -42.78
CA ASP A 34 4.98 28.59 -42.40
C ASP A 34 4.89 28.59 -40.86
N ASP A 35 4.40 29.70 -40.31
CA ASP A 35 4.01 29.91 -38.90
C ASP A 35 2.86 28.96 -38.50
N GLU A 36 3.02 27.65 -38.69
CA GLU A 36 2.09 26.64 -38.21
C GLU A 36 2.33 26.45 -36.71
N ASP A 37 1.54 27.20 -35.94
CA ASP A 37 1.00 26.88 -34.61
C ASP A 37 1.63 25.60 -34.01
N SER A 38 2.71 25.76 -33.23
CA SER A 38 3.51 24.69 -32.62
C SER A 38 2.77 24.00 -31.47
N ALA A 39 1.51 23.64 -31.72
CA ALA A 39 0.60 23.02 -30.79
C ALA A 39 1.23 21.73 -30.23
N GLN A 40 1.41 21.69 -28.92
CA GLN A 40 2.01 20.57 -28.23
C GLN A 40 1.04 19.39 -28.16
N ASN A 41 1.60 18.19 -28.23
CA ASN A 41 0.81 16.97 -28.00
C ASN A 41 0.21 16.99 -26.59
N PRO A 42 -1.04 16.52 -26.42
CA PRO A 42 -1.62 16.39 -25.09
C PRO A 42 -0.78 15.52 -24.16
N ILE A 43 -0.77 15.91 -22.88
CA ILE A 43 -0.26 15.08 -21.79
C ILE A 43 -1.47 14.44 -21.10
N ILE A 44 -1.37 13.14 -20.83
CA ILE A 44 -2.41 12.41 -20.11
C ILE A 44 -1.79 11.60 -18.97
N GLY A 45 -2.38 11.73 -17.79
CA GLY A 45 -2.08 10.89 -16.63
C GLY A 45 -3.24 10.00 -16.25
N ALA A 46 -2.95 8.91 -15.54
CA ALA A 46 -3.93 8.14 -14.81
C ALA A 46 -3.53 7.93 -13.36
N PHE A 47 -4.52 7.82 -12.46
CA PHE A 47 -4.33 7.60 -11.03
C PHE A 47 -5.28 6.53 -10.49
N ASN A 48 -4.78 5.58 -9.72
CA ASN A 48 -5.60 4.56 -9.07
C ASN A 48 -6.01 5.00 -7.65
N ALA A 49 -7.28 5.36 -7.46
CA ALA A 49 -7.87 5.66 -6.15
C ALA A 49 -8.92 4.62 -5.70
N VAL A 50 -8.86 3.38 -6.23
CA VAL A 50 -9.74 2.27 -5.83
C VAL A 50 -9.09 1.49 -4.67
N PRO A 51 -9.57 1.61 -3.43
CA PRO A 51 -8.83 1.17 -2.24
C PRO A 51 -8.85 -0.35 -2.03
N ASP A 52 -9.85 -1.03 -2.59
CA ASP A 52 -10.15 -2.45 -2.36
C ASP A 52 -9.72 -3.37 -3.51
N LEU A 53 -8.90 -2.88 -4.44
CA LEU A 53 -8.24 -3.69 -5.46
C LEU A 53 -6.73 -3.66 -5.28
N ASP A 54 -6.03 -4.75 -5.58
CA ASP A 54 -4.59 -4.80 -5.37
C ASP A 54 -3.85 -3.91 -6.38
N LYS A 55 -3.96 -4.28 -7.66
CA LYS A 55 -3.40 -3.60 -8.82
C LYS A 55 -4.46 -3.53 -9.91
N ILE A 56 -4.41 -2.46 -10.71
CA ILE A 56 -5.25 -2.29 -11.89
C ILE A 56 -4.33 -2.04 -13.08
N THR A 57 -4.46 -2.83 -14.13
CA THR A 57 -3.76 -2.59 -15.39
C THR A 57 -4.63 -1.74 -16.28
N LEU A 58 -4.07 -0.64 -16.76
CA LEU A 58 -4.70 0.27 -17.69
C LEU A 58 -4.20 -0.02 -19.10
N PHE A 59 -5.15 -0.05 -20.02
CA PHE A 59 -4.89 -0.11 -21.44
C PHE A 59 -5.46 1.12 -22.12
N THR A 60 -4.80 1.55 -23.17
CA THR A 60 -5.25 2.62 -24.06
C THR A 60 -5.41 2.10 -25.46
N SER A 61 -6.41 2.60 -26.18
CA SER A 61 -6.57 2.30 -27.61
C SER A 61 -6.71 3.56 -28.45
N ASP A 62 -6.06 3.54 -29.61
CA ASP A 62 -6.16 4.54 -30.67
C ASP A 62 -6.21 3.82 -32.02
N ASP A 63 -7.15 4.19 -32.89
CA ASP A 63 -7.33 3.62 -34.24
C ASP A 63 -7.21 2.07 -34.32
N ASP A 64 -7.96 1.37 -33.47
CA ASP A 64 -8.02 -0.11 -33.37
C ASP A 64 -6.76 -0.81 -32.79
N GLU A 65 -5.70 -0.07 -32.43
CA GLU A 65 -4.52 -0.62 -31.77
C GLU A 65 -4.61 -0.43 -30.25
N GLU A 66 -4.31 -1.50 -29.50
CA GLU A 66 -4.34 -1.50 -28.04
C GLU A 66 -2.94 -1.56 -27.43
N TYR A 67 -2.73 -0.78 -26.37
CA TYR A 67 -1.46 -0.63 -25.69
C TYR A 67 -1.62 -0.69 -24.18
N SER A 68 -0.77 -1.46 -23.50
CA SER A 68 -0.68 -1.39 -22.04
C SER A 68 -0.09 -0.04 -21.63
N TRP A 69 -0.88 0.75 -20.93
CA TRP A 69 -0.47 2.06 -20.43
C TRP A 69 0.29 1.95 -19.11
N GLY A 70 -0.13 1.04 -18.23
CA GLY A 70 0.60 0.75 -17.00
C GLY A 70 -0.19 -0.05 -15.97
N THR A 71 0.51 -0.68 -15.04
CA THR A 71 -0.12 -1.37 -13.89
C THR A 71 0.03 -0.52 -12.63
N LEU A 72 -1.10 -0.11 -12.06
CA LEU A 72 -1.18 0.83 -10.95
C LEU A 72 -1.63 0.15 -9.67
N SER A 73 -0.76 0.12 -8.65
CA SER A 73 -1.16 -0.15 -7.27
C SER A 73 -2.02 1.01 -6.72
N TYR A 74 -2.77 0.76 -5.65
CA TYR A 74 -3.52 1.82 -4.97
C TYR A 74 -2.62 3.03 -4.62
N GLY A 75 -3.09 4.23 -4.97
CA GLY A 75 -2.35 5.48 -4.76
C GLY A 75 -1.19 5.71 -5.73
N SER A 76 -1.09 4.95 -6.82
CA SER A 76 -0.06 5.12 -7.86
C SER A 76 -0.62 5.76 -9.12
N SER A 77 0.26 6.30 -9.96
CA SER A 77 -0.08 6.92 -11.24
C SER A 77 0.84 6.52 -12.37
N VAL A 78 0.41 6.80 -13.60
CA VAL A 78 1.25 6.81 -14.80
C VAL A 78 0.94 8.07 -15.61
N THR A 79 1.92 8.58 -16.36
CA THR A 79 1.76 9.74 -17.26
C THR A 79 2.42 9.43 -18.59
N SER A 80 1.81 9.86 -19.70
CA SER A 80 2.36 9.78 -21.05
C SER A 80 1.94 11.00 -21.87
N SER A 81 2.61 11.25 -22.99
CA SER A 81 2.06 12.05 -24.08
C SER A 81 1.25 11.16 -25.03
N THR A 82 0.31 11.76 -25.77
CA THR A 82 -0.50 11.07 -26.78
C THR A 82 -0.77 12.02 -27.95
N SER A 83 -1.18 11.50 -29.11
CA SER A 83 -1.70 12.32 -30.20
C SER A 83 -3.11 12.82 -29.89
N LYS A 84 -3.52 13.94 -30.50
CA LYS A 84 -4.92 14.40 -30.46
C LYS A 84 -5.83 13.36 -31.12
N GLY A 85 -7.04 13.18 -30.58
CA GLY A 85 -7.95 12.15 -31.08
C GLY A 85 -8.94 11.69 -30.02
N THR A 86 -9.45 10.48 -30.19
CA THR A 86 -10.27 9.80 -29.18
C THR A 86 -9.44 8.67 -28.60
N LEU A 87 -9.07 8.78 -27.32
CA LEU A 87 -8.34 7.75 -26.62
C LEU A 87 -9.33 6.85 -25.88
N GLY A 88 -9.40 5.58 -26.24
CA GLY A 88 -10.05 4.56 -25.42
C GLY A 88 -9.20 4.28 -24.19
N VAL A 89 -9.81 4.12 -23.02
CA VAL A 89 -9.14 3.74 -21.78
C VAL A 89 -9.92 2.59 -21.14
N ARG A 90 -9.24 1.48 -20.90
CA ARG A 90 -9.79 0.29 -20.23
C ARG A 90 -9.01 0.00 -18.97
N ALA A 91 -9.71 -0.46 -17.94
CA ALA A 91 -9.14 -0.91 -16.69
C ALA A 91 -9.45 -2.39 -16.50
N GLU A 92 -8.40 -3.16 -16.21
CA GLU A 92 -8.45 -4.60 -16.01
C GLU A 92 -7.80 -4.99 -14.68
N VAL A 93 -8.25 -6.12 -14.15
CA VAL A 93 -7.66 -6.77 -12.97
C VAL A 93 -7.59 -8.26 -13.17
N ILE A 94 -6.61 -8.88 -12.50
CA ILE A 94 -6.58 -10.33 -12.31
C ILE A 94 -7.59 -10.65 -11.20
N LEU A 95 -8.64 -11.40 -11.52
CA LEU A 95 -9.55 -11.99 -10.54
C LEU A 95 -9.10 -13.40 -10.18
N PRO A 96 -9.54 -13.94 -9.03
CA PRO A 96 -9.24 -15.31 -8.64
C PRO A 96 -9.64 -16.39 -9.64
N THR A 97 -10.58 -16.09 -10.52
CA THR A 97 -11.07 -16.99 -11.57
C THR A 97 -10.23 -16.95 -12.84
N ASP A 98 -9.29 -16.01 -12.96
CA ASP A 98 -8.52 -15.79 -14.16
C ASP A 98 -7.25 -16.67 -14.10
N ASP A 99 -7.03 -17.49 -15.12
CA ASP A 99 -5.86 -18.37 -15.29
C ASP A 99 -4.69 -17.60 -15.92
N THR A 100 -4.34 -16.46 -15.31
CA THR A 100 -3.26 -15.60 -15.77
C THR A 100 -2.55 -14.89 -14.63
N THR A 101 -1.26 -14.60 -14.84
CA THR A 101 -0.42 -13.88 -13.88
C THR A 101 -0.17 -12.43 -14.27
N ALA A 102 -0.60 -12.00 -15.45
CA ALA A 102 -0.41 -10.65 -15.95
C ALA A 102 -1.50 -10.28 -16.97
N CYS A 103 -2.00 -9.05 -16.93
CA CYS A 103 -2.94 -8.56 -17.92
C CYS A 103 -2.20 -8.23 -19.22
N ALA A 104 -2.61 -8.89 -20.30
CA ALA A 104 -2.07 -8.67 -21.65
C ALA A 104 -3.06 -7.97 -22.60
N GLY A 105 -4.26 -7.62 -22.11
CA GLY A 105 -5.38 -7.17 -22.94
C GLY A 105 -6.14 -8.37 -23.53
N ASP A 106 -6.96 -8.08 -24.56
CA ASP A 106 -7.63 -9.08 -25.40
C ASP A 106 -6.58 -9.73 -26.31
N ALA A 107 -6.11 -10.92 -25.94
CA ALA A 107 -4.92 -11.53 -26.54
C ALA A 107 -5.19 -12.13 -27.92
N ASP A 108 -6.45 -12.47 -28.21
CA ASP A 108 -6.87 -13.07 -29.48
C ASP A 108 -7.74 -12.14 -30.35
N GLU A 109 -7.98 -10.91 -29.89
CA GLU A 109 -8.69 -9.81 -30.55
C GLU A 109 -10.14 -10.17 -30.92
N ASN A 110 -10.76 -11.10 -30.19
CA ASN A 110 -12.11 -11.59 -30.49
C ASN A 110 -13.22 -10.80 -29.75
N GLY A 111 -12.87 -9.95 -28.79
CA GLY A 111 -13.79 -9.17 -27.96
C GLY A 111 -14.56 -9.97 -26.91
N VAL A 112 -14.14 -11.19 -26.61
CA VAL A 112 -14.73 -12.14 -25.66
C VAL A 112 -13.66 -12.54 -24.66
N LYS A 113 -13.93 -12.25 -23.39
CA LYS A 113 -13.05 -12.64 -22.29
C LYS A 113 -12.82 -14.16 -22.27
N ASP A 114 -11.57 -14.57 -22.36
CA ASP A 114 -11.10 -15.94 -22.12
C ASP A 114 -10.58 -16.14 -20.67
N ASP A 115 -10.36 -17.40 -20.28
CA ASP A 115 -9.93 -17.74 -18.91
C ASP A 115 -8.49 -17.24 -18.64
N ASP A 116 -7.62 -17.16 -19.65
CA ASP A 116 -6.23 -16.67 -19.57
C ASP A 116 -6.11 -15.14 -19.73
N GLU A 117 -7.24 -14.44 -19.72
CA GLU A 117 -7.32 -12.99 -19.83
C GLU A 117 -7.77 -12.32 -18.52
N CYS A 118 -7.35 -11.09 -18.32
CA CYS A 118 -7.82 -10.31 -17.18
C CYS A 118 -9.27 -9.86 -17.33
N THR A 119 -9.92 -9.58 -16.20
CA THR A 119 -11.29 -9.09 -16.20
C THR A 119 -11.34 -7.57 -16.39
N GLU A 120 -12.01 -7.09 -17.45
CA GLU A 120 -12.39 -5.68 -17.57
C GLU A 120 -13.34 -5.28 -16.43
N ILE A 121 -12.95 -4.24 -15.69
CA ILE A 121 -13.73 -3.69 -14.57
C ILE A 121 -14.35 -2.33 -14.88
N ALA A 122 -13.80 -1.61 -15.87
CA ALA A 122 -14.34 -0.36 -16.37
C ALA A 122 -13.70 0.01 -17.72
N SER A 123 -14.43 0.74 -18.56
CA SER A 123 -13.89 1.40 -19.74
C SER A 123 -14.48 2.80 -19.93
N THR A 124 -13.75 3.66 -20.65
CA THR A 124 -14.18 5.00 -21.05
C THR A 124 -13.47 5.45 -22.33
N SER A 125 -13.92 6.55 -22.92
CA SER A 125 -13.25 7.19 -24.05
C SER A 125 -13.09 8.68 -23.78
N ILE A 126 -11.96 9.26 -24.16
CA ILE A 126 -11.62 10.65 -23.88
C ILE A 126 -11.27 11.33 -25.20
N ALA A 127 -11.94 12.44 -25.50
CA ALA A 127 -11.53 13.31 -26.60
C ALA A 127 -10.35 14.17 -26.13
N VAL A 128 -9.15 13.84 -26.61
CA VAL A 128 -7.90 14.54 -26.28
C VAL A 128 -7.55 15.55 -27.36
N ALA A 129 -7.23 16.77 -26.95
CA ALA A 129 -6.87 17.87 -27.83
C ALA A 129 -5.43 18.33 -27.53
N ASN A 130 -4.77 18.93 -28.53
CA ASN A 130 -3.46 19.58 -28.32
C ASN A 130 -3.53 20.63 -27.20
N ASP A 131 -2.36 20.94 -26.64
CA ASP A 131 -2.18 21.97 -25.61
C ASP A 131 -3.08 21.78 -24.38
N THR A 132 -3.39 20.52 -24.08
CA THR A 132 -4.26 20.15 -22.96
C THR A 132 -3.60 19.07 -22.11
N ASP A 133 -3.69 19.25 -20.80
CA ASP A 133 -3.23 18.31 -19.78
C ASP A 133 -4.42 17.61 -19.15
N TYR A 134 -4.44 16.28 -19.24
CA TYR A 134 -5.52 15.42 -18.79
C TYR A 134 -5.13 14.57 -17.59
N LEU A 135 -6.09 14.31 -16.69
CA LEU A 135 -5.99 13.24 -15.71
C LEU A 135 -7.24 12.36 -15.74
N VAL A 136 -7.00 11.06 -15.69
CA VAL A 136 -8.01 10.02 -15.52
C VAL A 136 -7.84 9.36 -14.16
N ALA A 137 -8.75 9.59 -13.22
CA ALA A 137 -8.71 8.92 -11.92
C ALA A 137 -9.73 7.79 -11.85
N LEU A 138 -9.28 6.58 -11.51
CA LEU A 138 -10.14 5.48 -11.13
C LEU A 138 -10.65 5.71 -9.71
N TYR A 139 -11.96 5.79 -9.53
CA TYR A 139 -12.58 6.17 -8.27
C TYR A 139 -13.75 5.25 -7.93
N GLY A 140 -13.87 4.85 -6.65
CA GLY A 140 -14.95 4.00 -6.17
C GLY A 140 -14.40 2.75 -5.51
N ASN A 141 -15.18 1.67 -5.53
CA ASN A 141 -14.81 0.36 -5.01
C ASN A 141 -15.10 -0.69 -6.08
N TYR A 142 -14.55 -1.90 -5.94
CA TYR A 142 -14.83 -3.00 -6.85
C TYR A 142 -16.35 -3.21 -7.02
N GLY A 143 -16.80 -3.37 -8.27
CA GLY A 143 -18.22 -3.44 -8.65
C GLY A 143 -18.93 -2.09 -8.84
N ASN A 144 -18.30 -0.95 -8.52
CA ASN A 144 -18.84 0.40 -8.78
C ASN A 144 -17.72 1.42 -9.05
N ILE A 145 -16.80 1.06 -9.94
CA ILE A 145 -15.66 1.90 -10.33
C ILE A 145 -16.12 2.94 -11.36
N GLN A 146 -15.55 4.14 -11.27
CA GLN A 146 -15.82 5.25 -12.17
C GLN A 146 -14.52 5.85 -12.66
N PHE A 147 -14.48 6.21 -13.95
CA PHE A 147 -13.47 7.09 -14.49
C PHE A 147 -13.87 8.55 -14.24
N LEU A 148 -13.07 9.26 -13.45
CA LEU A 148 -13.16 10.70 -13.30
C LEU A 148 -12.17 11.33 -14.29
N GLN A 149 -12.69 12.18 -15.16
CA GLN A 149 -11.90 12.87 -16.18
C GLN A 149 -11.71 14.33 -15.76
N TYR A 150 -10.46 14.78 -15.79
CA TYR A 150 -10.06 16.15 -15.53
C TYR A 150 -9.22 16.65 -16.70
N SER A 151 -9.34 17.94 -17.01
CA SER A 151 -8.55 18.59 -18.05
C SER A 151 -8.29 20.04 -17.68
N LYS A 152 -7.12 20.54 -18.02
CA LYS A 152 -6.77 21.97 -17.97
C LYS A 152 -5.85 22.31 -19.16
N PRO A 153 -5.69 23.59 -19.52
CA PRO A 153 -4.67 23.98 -20.49
C PRO A 153 -3.30 23.44 -20.08
N LEU A 154 -2.52 22.97 -21.07
CA LEU A 154 -1.14 22.56 -20.83
C LEU A 154 -0.31 23.81 -20.55
N HIS A 155 0.29 23.86 -19.37
CA HIS A 155 1.27 24.89 -19.06
C HIS A 155 2.60 24.52 -19.71
N VAL A 156 3.20 25.46 -20.44
CA VAL A 156 4.53 25.34 -21.03
C VAL A 156 5.46 26.18 -20.17
N PHE A 157 6.49 25.55 -19.61
CA PHE A 157 7.52 26.25 -18.85
C PHE A 157 8.47 26.91 -19.83
N ASP A 158 8.77 28.19 -19.58
CA ASP A 158 9.88 28.85 -20.23
C ASP A 158 11.20 28.39 -19.60
N THR A 159 12.05 27.77 -20.42
CA THR A 159 13.33 27.18 -20.01
C THR A 159 14.53 27.84 -20.69
N GLU A 160 14.33 28.92 -21.45
CA GLU A 160 15.43 29.59 -22.13
C GLU A 160 16.03 30.69 -21.26
N ASP A 161 17.35 30.65 -21.08
CA ASP A 161 18.15 31.71 -20.46
C ASP A 161 17.98 33.00 -21.29
N GLU A 162 17.17 33.98 -20.85
CA GLU A 162 17.06 35.44 -21.16
C GLU A 162 17.46 36.03 -22.55
N ASP A 163 17.84 35.23 -23.55
CA ASP A 163 18.73 35.67 -24.63
C ASP A 163 18.05 35.72 -26.02
N GLU A 164 16.89 35.08 -26.24
CA GLU A 164 16.19 35.10 -27.54
C GLU A 164 14.88 35.91 -27.58
N ASP A 165 14.07 35.95 -26.51
CA ASP A 165 12.84 36.76 -26.44
C ASP A 165 12.81 37.80 -25.31
N GLY A 166 13.67 37.64 -24.28
CA GLY A 166 13.86 38.58 -23.18
C GLY A 166 12.87 38.42 -22.02
N ASP A 167 12.15 37.30 -21.95
CA ASP A 167 11.36 36.92 -20.78
C ASP A 167 12.25 36.16 -19.77
N ALA A 168 11.85 36.17 -18.49
CA ALA A 168 12.63 35.55 -17.41
C ALA A 168 12.21 34.09 -17.25
N GLU A 169 13.16 33.20 -16.91
CA GLU A 169 12.86 31.79 -16.64
C GLU A 169 11.70 31.62 -15.65
N ASP A 170 10.86 30.61 -15.91
CA ASP A 170 9.79 30.25 -14.98
C ASP A 170 10.38 29.67 -13.68
N GLU A 171 10.44 30.48 -12.62
CA GLU A 171 10.77 30.02 -11.25
C GLU A 171 9.60 29.27 -10.57
N ASN A 172 8.44 29.24 -11.23
CA ASN A 172 7.23 28.62 -10.70
C ASN A 172 7.11 27.14 -11.08
N LEU A 173 6.21 26.44 -10.39
CA LEU A 173 5.79 25.09 -10.73
C LEU A 173 4.26 25.02 -10.80
N GLU A 174 3.78 24.01 -11.50
CA GLU A 174 2.36 23.76 -11.65
C GLU A 174 1.86 22.71 -10.66
N ILE A 175 0.76 23.03 -9.98
CA ILE A 175 0.11 22.15 -9.02
C ILE A 175 -1.31 21.80 -9.48
N TRP A 176 -1.74 20.57 -9.19
CA TRP A 176 -3.11 20.14 -9.45
C TRP A 176 -3.63 19.22 -8.35
N PHE A 177 -4.58 19.70 -7.55
CA PHE A 177 -5.19 18.94 -6.47
C PHE A 177 -6.45 18.20 -6.93
N PHE A 178 -6.64 16.98 -6.44
CA PHE A 178 -7.79 16.14 -6.69
C PHE A 178 -8.33 15.57 -5.38
N HIS A 179 -9.63 15.75 -5.14
CA HIS A 179 -10.29 15.14 -4.00
C HIS A 179 -10.87 13.77 -4.37
N LEU A 180 -10.08 12.72 -4.16
CA LEU A 180 -10.41 11.32 -4.45
C LEU A 180 -10.75 10.48 -3.21
N ALA A 181 -10.68 11.04 -2.00
CA ALA A 181 -11.11 10.37 -0.78
C ALA A 181 -12.64 10.17 -0.77
N GLN A 182 -13.11 8.95 -0.55
CA GLN A 182 -14.53 8.60 -0.52
C GLN A 182 -15.16 8.91 0.83
N GLY A 183 -14.39 8.74 1.92
CA GLY A 183 -14.83 8.94 3.29
C GLY A 183 -14.72 10.38 3.80
N LEU A 184 -14.00 11.24 3.09
CA LEU A 184 -13.80 12.64 3.46
C LEU A 184 -14.88 13.55 2.84
N GLY A 185 -15.43 14.45 3.65
CA GLY A 185 -16.33 15.50 3.18
C GLY A 185 -15.59 16.61 2.43
N LYS A 186 -16.30 17.68 2.09
CA LYS A 186 -15.70 18.87 1.47
C LYS A 186 -14.59 19.45 2.38
N VAL A 187 -13.48 19.88 1.79
CA VAL A 187 -12.31 20.39 2.53
C VAL A 187 -11.79 21.70 1.96
N ASP A 188 -11.19 22.51 2.82
CA ASP A 188 -10.29 23.60 2.42
C ASP A 188 -8.86 23.07 2.34
N VAL A 189 -8.15 23.47 1.28
CA VAL A 189 -6.76 23.10 1.01
C VAL A 189 -5.86 24.30 1.25
N TYR A 190 -4.84 24.09 2.08
CA TYR A 190 -3.74 25.01 2.32
C TYR A 190 -2.45 24.39 1.82
N LEU A 191 -1.62 25.20 1.15
CA LEU A 191 -0.26 24.86 0.73
C LEU A 191 0.62 26.04 1.09
N GLU A 192 1.29 25.93 2.24
CA GLU A 192 1.97 27.05 2.91
C GLU A 192 3.38 26.65 3.35
N ALA A 193 4.27 27.63 3.56
CA ALA A 193 5.59 27.38 4.11
C ALA A 193 5.50 26.78 5.54
N PRO A 194 6.46 25.95 5.97
CA PRO A 194 6.47 25.36 7.31
C PRO A 194 6.39 26.40 8.43
N GLY A 195 5.50 26.19 9.40
CA GLY A 195 5.32 27.08 10.55
C GLY A 195 4.35 28.24 10.32
N THR A 196 3.72 28.33 9.14
CA THR A 196 2.69 29.33 8.83
C THR A 196 1.43 29.10 9.66
N ASN A 197 0.90 30.17 10.27
CA ASN A 197 -0.41 30.14 10.93
C ASN A 197 -1.51 30.18 9.86
N LEU A 198 -2.50 29.30 9.96
CA LEU A 198 -3.58 29.23 8.99
C LEU A 198 -4.67 30.27 9.28
N SER A 199 -5.27 30.77 8.22
CA SER A 199 -6.43 31.66 8.27
C SER A 199 -7.32 31.42 7.05
N PRO A 200 -8.62 31.75 7.10
CA PRO A 200 -9.52 31.49 5.97
C PRO A 200 -9.16 32.23 4.67
N VAL A 201 -8.31 33.26 4.73
CA VAL A 201 -7.87 34.01 3.53
C VAL A 201 -6.71 33.35 2.78
N GLN A 202 -6.10 32.30 3.36
CA GLN A 202 -4.99 31.54 2.76
C GLN A 202 -5.45 30.28 2.03
N VAL A 203 -6.76 30.01 1.98
CA VAL A 203 -7.29 28.82 1.29
C VAL A 203 -6.89 28.90 -0.18
N LYS A 204 -6.13 27.90 -0.65
CA LYS A 204 -5.75 27.77 -2.06
C LYS A 204 -6.92 27.29 -2.92
N GLY A 205 -7.69 26.36 -2.38
CA GLY A 205 -8.90 25.87 -3.01
C GLY A 205 -9.80 25.16 -2.00
N THR A 206 -11.10 25.20 -2.27
CA THR A 206 -12.08 24.41 -1.52
C THR A 206 -12.59 23.28 -2.41
N LEU A 207 -12.26 22.04 -2.06
CA LEU A 207 -12.57 20.88 -2.87
C LEU A 207 -13.78 20.12 -2.33
N SER A 208 -14.79 19.96 -3.18
CA SER A 208 -15.83 18.94 -2.96
C SER A 208 -15.30 17.59 -3.43
N ARG A 209 -15.87 16.49 -2.93
CA ARG A 209 -15.56 15.14 -3.41
C ARG A 209 -15.63 15.06 -4.94
N LYS A 210 -14.62 14.44 -5.57
CA LYS A 210 -14.39 14.38 -7.03
C LYS A 210 -14.03 15.73 -7.68
N GLY A 211 -13.94 16.81 -6.92
CA GLY A 211 -13.50 18.10 -7.44
C GLY A 211 -11.98 18.20 -7.54
N SER A 212 -11.52 19.19 -8.30
CA SER A 212 -10.12 19.54 -8.47
C SER A 212 -9.89 21.05 -8.44
N PHE A 213 -8.65 21.46 -8.22
CA PHE A 213 -8.18 22.84 -8.42
C PHE A 213 -6.72 22.80 -8.87
N ASP A 214 -6.36 23.67 -9.81
CA ASP A 214 -5.01 23.85 -10.33
C ASP A 214 -4.52 25.28 -10.17
N GLY A 215 -3.20 25.47 -10.24
CA GLY A 215 -2.56 26.78 -10.18
C GLY A 215 -1.05 26.70 -10.23
N LEU A 216 -0.42 27.87 -10.16
CA LEU A 216 1.03 28.02 -10.08
C LEU A 216 1.45 28.40 -8.66
N VAL A 217 2.60 27.89 -8.22
CA VAL A 217 3.26 28.26 -6.97
C VAL A 217 4.76 28.32 -7.16
N ASP A 218 5.43 29.12 -6.34
CA ASP A 218 6.90 29.20 -6.35
C ASP A 218 7.51 27.92 -5.80
N GLU A 219 8.76 27.62 -6.18
CA GLU A 219 9.50 26.52 -5.57
C GLU A 219 9.78 26.75 -4.08
N GLY A 220 10.06 25.66 -3.36
CA GLY A 220 10.45 25.72 -1.95
C GLY A 220 9.86 24.63 -1.08
N ASP A 221 9.99 24.81 0.23
CA ASP A 221 9.45 23.88 1.23
C ASP A 221 8.03 24.25 1.61
N TYR A 222 7.15 23.25 1.64
CA TYR A 222 5.73 23.38 1.90
C TYR A 222 5.22 22.36 2.92
N VAL A 223 4.08 22.70 3.52
CA VAL A 223 3.21 21.82 4.28
C VAL A 223 1.81 21.89 3.66
N ILE A 224 1.19 20.74 3.42
CA ILE A 224 -0.21 20.65 3.04
C ILE A 224 -1.05 20.50 4.30
N THR A 225 -2.07 21.33 4.43
CA THR A 225 -3.10 21.18 5.46
C THR A 225 -4.47 21.09 4.82
N LEU A 226 -5.25 20.09 5.21
CA LEU A 226 -6.66 19.97 4.88
C LEU A 226 -7.48 20.27 6.12
N THR A 227 -8.46 21.15 6.02
CA THR A 227 -9.35 21.49 7.13
C THR A 227 -10.81 21.34 6.75
N GLU A 228 -11.68 21.34 7.74
CA GLU A 228 -13.10 21.61 7.51
C GLU A 228 -13.27 22.99 6.85
N VAL A 229 -14.23 23.10 5.93
CA VAL A 229 -14.48 24.32 5.17
C VAL A 229 -14.79 25.50 6.08
N GLY A 230 -14.04 26.59 5.92
CA GLY A 230 -14.18 27.83 6.69
C GLY A 230 -13.67 27.74 8.13
N ASN A 231 -13.03 26.63 8.53
CA ASN A 231 -12.58 26.39 9.89
C ASN A 231 -11.13 25.90 9.92
N PRO A 232 -10.14 26.82 9.85
CA PRO A 232 -8.72 26.47 9.81
C PRO A 232 -8.21 25.75 11.09
N GLU A 233 -8.94 25.85 12.20
CA GLU A 233 -8.59 25.19 13.46
C GLU A 233 -8.97 23.70 13.48
N ASN A 234 -9.93 23.29 12.64
CA ASN A 234 -10.33 21.88 12.54
C ASN A 234 -9.53 21.18 11.44
N VAL A 235 -8.29 20.81 11.78
CA VAL A 235 -7.35 20.13 10.88
C VAL A 235 -7.72 18.65 10.72
N LEU A 236 -8.01 18.25 9.48
CA LEU A 236 -8.33 16.88 9.09
C LEU A 236 -7.08 16.11 8.65
N PHE A 237 -6.14 16.80 8.02
CA PHE A 237 -4.85 16.25 7.60
C PHE A 237 -3.82 17.37 7.63
N ILE A 238 -2.60 17.06 8.08
CA ILE A 238 -1.47 17.96 7.93
C ILE A 238 -0.21 17.14 7.67
N SER A 239 0.55 17.50 6.64
CA SER A 239 1.78 16.78 6.28
C SER A 239 2.97 17.21 7.14
N ASP A 240 4.05 16.43 7.05
CA ASP A 240 5.39 16.96 7.28
C ASP A 240 5.80 17.91 6.13
N SER A 241 6.92 18.62 6.32
CA SER A 241 7.49 19.46 5.27
C SER A 241 7.95 18.62 4.08
N PHE A 242 7.73 19.12 2.87
CA PHE A 242 8.24 18.55 1.63
C PHE A 242 8.62 19.66 0.65
N THR A 243 9.55 19.38 -0.24
CA THR A 243 10.07 20.36 -1.20
C THR A 243 9.36 20.21 -2.54
N LEU A 244 8.98 21.33 -3.14
CA LEU A 244 8.53 21.45 -4.53
C LEU A 244 9.61 22.16 -5.33
N SER A 245 9.89 21.68 -6.53
CA SER A 245 10.95 22.19 -7.41
C SER A 245 10.33 22.98 -8.55
N ALA A 246 10.99 24.06 -8.97
CA ALA A 246 10.57 24.85 -10.12
C ALA A 246 10.43 23.99 -11.39
N GLN A 247 9.64 24.46 -12.36
CA GLN A 247 9.45 23.85 -13.67
C GLN A 247 8.98 22.38 -13.61
N THR A 248 8.19 22.03 -12.59
CA THR A 248 7.58 20.70 -12.46
C THR A 248 6.06 20.76 -12.46
N ARG A 249 5.42 19.68 -12.90
CA ARG A 249 3.98 19.46 -12.80
C ARG A 249 3.71 18.44 -11.71
N VAL A 250 3.08 18.87 -10.62
CA VAL A 250 2.82 18.03 -9.45
C VAL A 250 1.32 17.86 -9.23
N GLY A 251 0.85 16.62 -9.37
CA GLY A 251 -0.49 16.24 -8.97
C GLY A 251 -0.57 15.89 -7.49
N PHE A 252 -1.62 16.31 -6.79
CA PHE A 252 -1.90 15.96 -5.40
C PHE A 252 -3.24 15.21 -5.30
N ALA A 253 -3.18 13.91 -5.08
CA ALA A 253 -4.37 13.09 -4.86
C ALA A 253 -4.66 12.98 -3.36
N ILE A 254 -5.72 13.64 -2.89
CA ILE A 254 -6.29 13.42 -1.56
C ILE A 254 -7.11 12.14 -1.63
N ARG A 255 -6.69 11.07 -0.95
CA ARG A 255 -7.28 9.72 -1.02
C ARG A 255 -7.56 9.15 0.37
N ASP A 256 -8.35 8.08 0.43
CA ASP A 256 -8.56 7.37 1.70
C ASP A 256 -7.25 6.71 2.15
N GLY A 257 -7.05 6.59 3.47
CA GLY A 257 -5.87 5.89 4.02
C GLY A 257 -5.90 4.38 3.73
N ALA A 258 -7.10 3.82 3.51
CA ALA A 258 -7.33 2.42 3.13
C ALA A 258 -6.56 1.40 3.99
N GLY A 259 -6.36 1.65 5.29
CA GLY A 259 -5.65 0.73 6.19
C GLY A 259 -4.12 0.88 6.21
N GLU A 260 -3.56 1.86 5.52
CA GLU A 260 -2.14 2.22 5.62
C GLU A 260 -1.89 3.13 6.83
N GLY A 261 -1.65 2.54 8.00
CA GLY A 261 -1.52 3.27 9.27
C GLY A 261 -2.88 3.69 9.85
N THR A 262 -2.87 4.70 10.72
CA THR A 262 -4.08 5.13 11.46
C THR A 262 -4.82 6.30 10.83
N SER A 263 -4.17 7.02 9.90
CA SER A 263 -4.80 8.19 9.27
C SER A 263 -5.91 7.76 8.31
N PRO A 264 -7.13 8.32 8.41
CA PRO A 264 -8.20 8.00 7.48
C PRO A 264 -7.99 8.60 6.09
N VAL A 265 -7.06 9.54 5.94
CA VAL A 265 -6.80 10.29 4.70
C VAL A 265 -5.29 10.34 4.46
N LYS A 266 -4.91 10.27 3.18
CA LYS A 266 -3.54 10.52 2.72
C LYS A 266 -3.52 11.46 1.53
N VAL A 267 -2.38 12.09 1.31
CA VAL A 267 -2.13 12.90 0.12
C VAL A 267 -0.96 12.30 -0.63
N THR A 268 -1.15 11.94 -1.89
CA THR A 268 -0.08 11.44 -2.76
C THR A 268 0.29 12.48 -3.80
N LEU A 269 1.57 12.85 -3.82
CA LEU A 269 2.21 13.56 -4.92
C LEU A 269 2.50 12.56 -6.03
N PHE A 270 2.17 12.94 -7.25
CA PHE A 270 2.41 12.13 -8.43
C PHE A 270 2.74 13.00 -9.66
N ARG A 271 3.14 12.34 -10.76
CA ARG A 271 3.78 12.91 -11.98
C ARG A 271 5.28 13.13 -11.80
N ASP A 272 5.76 14.37 -11.91
CA ASP A 272 7.18 14.70 -11.87
C ASP A 272 7.79 14.46 -10.48
N GLN A 273 6.93 14.36 -9.46
CA GLN A 273 7.31 13.96 -8.11
C GLN A 273 6.41 12.83 -7.62
N ASN A 274 6.97 11.82 -6.95
CA ASN A 274 6.23 10.68 -6.44
C ASN A 274 6.49 10.47 -4.95
N LYS A 275 5.52 10.85 -4.11
CA LYS A 275 5.63 10.73 -2.64
C LYS A 275 4.26 10.66 -1.99
N THR A 276 4.05 9.72 -1.07
CA THR A 276 2.87 9.77 -0.19
C THR A 276 3.21 10.55 1.07
N LEU A 277 2.45 11.62 1.33
CA LEU A 277 2.52 12.40 2.56
C LEU A 277 1.67 11.74 3.64
N ILE A 278 2.26 11.60 4.82
CA ILE A 278 1.60 11.07 6.01
C ILE A 278 1.08 12.22 6.86
N ASN A 279 -0.05 12.00 7.54
CA ASN A 279 -0.61 12.96 8.47
C ASN A 279 0.22 12.98 9.76
N ARG A 280 0.96 14.05 10.04
CA ARG A 280 1.76 14.17 11.27
C ARG A 280 0.91 14.20 12.55
N ASN A 281 -0.40 14.42 12.44
CA ASN A 281 -1.35 14.34 13.55
C ASN A 281 -2.00 12.96 13.72
N ALA A 282 -1.73 12.01 12.82
CA ALA A 282 -2.22 10.64 12.97
C ALA A 282 -1.71 10.04 14.28
N THR A 283 -2.57 9.35 15.03
CA THR A 283 -2.18 8.65 16.26
C THR A 283 -1.31 7.45 15.94
N THR A 284 -0.43 7.01 16.84
CA THR A 284 0.24 5.72 16.69
C THR A 284 -0.49 4.69 17.53
N GLU A 285 -0.74 3.51 16.98
CA GLU A 285 -1.47 2.44 17.67
C GLU A 285 -0.62 1.18 17.81
N LEU A 286 -0.68 0.55 18.99
CA LEU A 286 -0.02 -0.72 19.28
C LEU A 286 -1.05 -1.71 19.84
N ARG A 287 -0.96 -2.96 19.39
CA ARG A 287 -1.59 -4.12 20.06
C ARG A 287 -0.57 -5.22 20.29
N PHE A 288 -0.92 -6.16 21.14
CA PHE A 288 -0.10 -7.32 21.47
C PHE A 288 -0.81 -8.61 21.07
N ALA A 289 -0.04 -9.60 20.62
CA ALA A 289 -0.50 -10.93 20.26
C ALA A 289 0.28 -11.97 21.07
N HIS A 290 -0.41 -12.88 21.74
CA HIS A 290 0.24 -13.91 22.55
C HIS A 290 0.38 -15.22 21.76
N ALA A 291 1.59 -15.52 21.31
CA ALA A 291 1.90 -16.75 20.57
C ALA A 291 3.00 -17.59 21.25
N VAL A 292 3.25 -17.44 22.55
CA VAL A 292 4.15 -18.32 23.30
C VAL A 292 3.39 -19.55 23.83
N PRO A 293 3.72 -20.78 23.38
CA PRO A 293 3.07 -22.00 23.84
C PRO A 293 3.28 -22.24 25.34
N GLU A 294 2.28 -22.85 25.98
CA GLU A 294 2.28 -23.14 27.42
C GLU A 294 2.52 -21.92 28.32
N GLY A 295 2.34 -20.71 27.78
CA GLY A 295 2.35 -19.47 28.55
C GLY A 295 1.12 -19.38 29.45
N GLU A 296 1.32 -18.86 30.65
CA GLU A 296 0.21 -18.35 31.45
C GLU A 296 -0.31 -17.04 30.85
N ASP A 297 -1.57 -16.69 31.13
CA ASP A 297 -2.12 -15.38 30.73
C ASP A 297 -1.21 -14.26 31.25
N ILE A 298 -0.97 -13.26 30.40
CA ILE A 298 0.01 -12.20 30.69
C ILE A 298 -0.64 -10.84 30.92
N ASP A 299 -0.01 -10.06 31.79
CA ASP A 299 -0.18 -8.62 31.83
C ASP A 299 0.96 -7.97 31.05
N VAL A 300 0.63 -6.91 30.30
CA VAL A 300 1.60 -6.08 29.58
C VAL A 300 1.59 -4.69 30.18
N TYR A 301 2.77 -4.18 30.51
CA TYR A 301 3.02 -2.83 30.97
C TYR A 301 3.89 -2.12 29.95
N ILE A 302 3.76 -0.80 29.87
CA ILE A 302 4.58 0.02 28.99
C ILE A 302 5.23 1.16 29.79
N ASP A 303 6.39 1.61 29.33
CA ASP A 303 7.11 2.77 29.89
C ASP A 303 7.40 2.64 31.40
N ASP A 304 7.68 1.40 31.85
CA ASP A 304 7.91 1.04 33.25
C ASP A 304 6.78 1.45 34.23
N GLU A 305 5.55 1.65 33.72
CA GLU A 305 4.37 2.00 34.51
C GLU A 305 3.65 0.75 35.03
N PHE A 306 3.97 0.33 36.26
CA PHE A 306 3.41 -0.89 36.87
C PHE A 306 2.14 -0.67 37.69
N GLU A 307 1.71 0.58 37.91
CA GLU A 307 0.45 0.86 38.62
C GLU A 307 -0.77 0.65 37.72
N GLN A 308 -0.56 0.70 36.39
CA GLN A 308 -1.62 0.52 35.39
C GLN A 308 -1.18 -0.44 34.28
N THR A 309 -1.87 -1.57 34.16
CA THR A 309 -1.68 -2.51 33.04
C THR A 309 -2.09 -1.88 31.71
N PHE A 310 -1.24 -2.01 30.69
CA PHE A 310 -1.57 -1.67 29.31
C PHE A 310 -2.43 -2.75 28.63
N VAL A 311 -2.17 -4.02 28.93
CA VAL A 311 -3.08 -5.13 28.63
C VAL A 311 -3.19 -5.99 29.88
N THR A 312 -4.40 -6.39 30.23
CA THR A 312 -4.67 -7.27 31.38
C THR A 312 -5.08 -8.65 30.89
N GLY A 313 -4.44 -9.70 31.41
CA GLY A 313 -4.83 -11.09 31.19
C GLY A 313 -4.95 -11.48 29.71
N LEU A 314 -3.96 -11.12 28.89
CA LEU A 314 -3.93 -11.55 27.49
C LEU A 314 -3.70 -13.06 27.45
N ALA A 315 -4.71 -13.81 27.04
CA ALA A 315 -4.63 -15.25 26.91
C ALA A 315 -3.84 -15.67 25.66
N PHE A 316 -3.29 -16.90 25.69
CA PHE A 316 -2.68 -17.56 24.54
C PHE A 316 -3.66 -17.58 23.33
N GLU A 317 -3.12 -17.39 22.13
CA GLU A 317 -3.87 -17.32 20.86
C GLU A 317 -4.86 -16.15 20.75
N LYS A 318 -4.62 -15.07 21.51
CA LYS A 318 -5.43 -13.85 21.45
C LYS A 318 -4.62 -12.62 21.13
N ASN A 319 -5.31 -11.68 20.49
CA ASN A 319 -4.89 -10.30 20.28
C ASN A 319 -5.51 -9.40 21.35
N SER A 320 -4.76 -8.41 21.83
CA SER A 320 -5.35 -7.26 22.52
C SER A 320 -6.06 -6.35 21.52
N ALA A 321 -6.89 -5.43 22.02
CA ALA A 321 -7.31 -4.28 21.22
C ALA A 321 -6.10 -3.38 20.89
N TYR A 322 -6.19 -2.64 19.78
CA TYR A 322 -5.28 -1.53 19.52
C TYR A 322 -5.50 -0.43 20.55
N ARG A 323 -4.40 0.13 21.03
CA ARG A 323 -4.38 1.26 21.95
C ARG A 323 -3.41 2.31 21.44
N GLU A 324 -3.76 3.57 21.64
CA GLU A 324 -2.92 4.71 21.27
C GLU A 324 -1.65 4.76 22.13
N ILE A 325 -0.53 5.08 21.48
CA ILE A 325 0.76 5.37 22.10
C ILE A 325 1.06 6.87 21.95
N SER A 326 1.44 7.51 23.06
CA SER A 326 1.79 8.93 23.06
C SER A 326 2.98 9.19 22.14
N LYS A 327 2.99 10.34 21.47
CA LYS A 327 4.12 10.79 20.63
C LYS A 327 5.44 10.85 21.40
N SER A 328 5.38 11.12 22.71
CA SER A 328 6.58 11.17 23.57
C SER A 328 7.16 9.80 23.89
N GLN A 329 6.44 8.71 23.57
CA GLN A 329 6.76 7.32 23.90
C GLN A 329 7.11 6.50 22.65
N LEU A 330 7.32 7.12 21.48
CA LEU A 330 7.54 6.39 20.23
C LEU A 330 8.94 5.79 20.08
N THR A 331 9.91 6.23 20.89
CA THR A 331 11.29 5.75 20.84
C THR A 331 11.67 5.11 22.17
N ASN A 332 12.34 3.96 22.12
CA ASN A 332 12.72 3.16 23.30
C ASN A 332 11.55 2.89 24.25
N LEU A 333 10.36 2.61 23.72
CA LEU A 333 9.20 2.24 24.52
C LEU A 333 9.50 0.94 25.28
N SER A 334 9.67 1.02 26.60
CA SER A 334 9.77 -0.17 27.45
C SER A 334 8.46 -0.94 27.38
N VAL A 335 8.53 -2.24 27.12
CA VAL A 335 7.43 -3.18 27.17
C VAL A 335 7.83 -4.29 28.13
N ASP A 336 7.08 -4.38 29.21
CA ASP A 336 7.26 -5.36 30.27
C ASP A 336 6.10 -6.34 30.28
N VAL A 337 6.44 -7.62 30.36
CA VAL A 337 5.46 -8.70 30.37
C VAL A 337 5.63 -9.49 31.64
N THR A 338 4.52 -9.68 32.35
CA THR A 338 4.48 -10.45 33.61
C THR A 338 3.36 -11.47 33.55
N PRO A 339 3.38 -12.48 34.42
CA PRO A 339 2.18 -13.26 34.67
C PRO A 339 1.04 -12.35 35.15
N THR A 340 -0.20 -12.73 34.82
CA THR A 340 -1.39 -11.97 35.24
C THR A 340 -1.39 -11.73 36.75
N ALA A 341 -1.62 -10.47 37.14
CA ALA A 341 -1.67 -9.99 38.52
C ALA A 341 -0.39 -10.27 39.34
N ASN A 342 0.76 -10.46 38.69
CA ASN A 342 2.04 -10.70 39.36
C ASN A 342 3.17 -9.82 38.80
N PRO A 343 3.12 -8.48 38.99
CA PRO A 343 4.10 -7.54 38.44
C PRO A 343 5.53 -7.72 39.00
N GLY A 344 5.72 -8.59 40.00
CA GLY A 344 7.03 -8.88 40.58
C GLY A 344 7.87 -9.90 39.78
N VAL A 345 7.31 -10.52 38.74
CA VAL A 345 7.97 -11.55 37.93
C VAL A 345 7.95 -11.14 36.47
N TYR A 346 9.13 -10.99 35.85
CA TYR A 346 9.25 -10.68 34.43
C TYR A 346 9.33 -11.96 33.60
N LEU A 347 8.45 -12.08 32.62
CA LEU A 347 8.54 -13.07 31.54
C LEU A 347 9.37 -12.53 30.38
N ALA A 348 9.20 -11.23 30.08
CA ALA A 348 9.97 -10.52 29.07
C ALA A 348 10.11 -9.03 29.41
N ARG A 349 11.18 -8.42 28.91
CA ARG A 349 11.37 -6.96 28.83
C ARG A 349 11.95 -6.63 27.46
N LYS A 350 11.37 -5.64 26.79
CA LYS A 350 11.77 -5.23 25.43
C LYS A 350 11.68 -3.72 25.29
N GLU A 351 12.50 -3.17 24.42
CA GLU A 351 12.38 -1.78 23.97
C GLU A 351 11.88 -1.80 22.53
N LEU A 352 10.86 -0.99 22.23
CA LEU A 352 10.29 -0.86 20.90
C LEU A 352 10.43 0.57 20.38
N ASP A 353 10.78 0.68 19.11
CA ASP A 353 10.64 1.91 18.34
C ASP A 353 9.39 1.81 17.44
N LEU A 354 8.58 2.86 17.44
CA LEU A 354 7.36 2.99 16.67
C LEU A 354 7.47 4.22 15.76
N ALA A 355 6.88 4.15 14.57
CA ALA A 355 6.77 5.31 13.71
C ALA A 355 5.46 6.07 14.00
N GLN A 356 5.50 7.39 13.83
CA GLN A 356 4.30 8.24 13.97
C GLN A 356 3.24 7.83 12.95
N GLY A 357 1.99 7.65 13.39
CA GLY A 357 0.87 7.33 12.51
C GLY A 357 0.77 5.86 12.10
N ASP A 358 1.72 5.02 12.53
CA ASP A 358 1.68 3.58 12.28
C ASP A 358 0.67 2.88 13.19
N ARG A 359 0.12 1.80 12.65
CA ARG A 359 -0.55 0.75 13.42
C ARG A 359 0.40 -0.43 13.48
N SER A 360 0.68 -0.97 14.67
CA SER A 360 1.63 -2.07 14.87
C SER A 360 1.05 -3.18 15.75
N THR A 361 1.45 -4.42 15.46
CA THR A 361 1.27 -5.56 16.38
C THR A 361 2.62 -6.05 16.87
N TYR A 362 2.73 -6.28 18.18
CA TYR A 362 3.86 -7.00 18.76
C TYR A 362 3.46 -8.43 19.09
N TYR A 363 4.01 -9.39 18.36
CA TYR A 363 3.78 -10.82 18.57
C TYR A 363 4.79 -11.33 19.59
N PHE A 364 4.32 -11.80 20.75
CA PHE A 364 5.14 -12.53 21.70
C PHE A 364 5.37 -13.94 21.18
N VAL A 365 6.64 -14.32 20.99
CA VAL A 365 7.05 -15.62 20.45
C VAL A 365 8.20 -16.21 21.26
N GLY A 366 8.57 -17.45 20.97
CA GLY A 366 9.62 -18.19 21.67
C GLY A 366 9.05 -19.30 22.55
N LYS A 367 9.71 -19.59 23.66
CA LYS A 367 9.34 -20.66 24.60
C LYS A 367 9.17 -20.12 26.01
N SER A 368 8.55 -20.92 26.87
CA SER A 368 8.41 -20.61 28.29
C SER A 368 9.77 -20.22 28.92
N TYR A 369 9.78 -19.10 29.66
CA TYR A 369 10.96 -18.46 30.27
C TYR A 369 12.04 -17.92 29.31
N ASP A 370 11.83 -17.93 27.99
CA ASP A 370 12.71 -17.34 26.99
C ASP A 370 11.87 -16.64 25.91
N TRP A 371 11.10 -15.64 26.37
CA TRP A 371 10.16 -14.91 25.54
C TRP A 371 10.88 -13.83 24.72
N ASN A 372 10.47 -13.72 23.47
CA ASN A 372 10.90 -12.69 22.55
C ASN A 372 9.69 -12.09 21.84
N GLY A 373 9.93 -11.32 20.78
CA GLY A 373 8.83 -10.90 19.94
C GLY A 373 9.23 -10.32 18.60
N VAL A 374 8.21 -10.15 17.77
CA VAL A 374 8.29 -9.60 16.43
C VAL A 374 7.35 -8.40 16.37
N LYS A 375 7.91 -7.20 16.16
CA LYS A 375 7.11 -6.00 15.93
C LYS A 375 6.85 -5.86 14.44
N LEU A 376 5.59 -5.85 14.03
CA LEU A 376 5.22 -5.68 12.63
C LEU A 376 4.32 -4.46 12.47
N THR A 377 4.65 -3.60 11.51
CA THR A 377 3.73 -2.55 11.06
C THR A 377 2.61 -3.20 10.26
N GLU A 378 1.40 -2.72 10.48
CA GLU A 378 0.19 -3.30 9.93
C GLU A 378 -0.27 -2.51 8.71
N ASN A 379 -0.65 -3.25 7.67
CA ASN A 379 -1.39 -2.72 6.54
C ASN A 379 -2.72 -3.47 6.50
N VAL A 380 -3.76 -2.85 7.07
CA VAL A 380 -5.07 -3.47 7.20
C VAL A 380 -5.98 -3.20 5.99
N ARG A 381 -5.40 -2.84 4.83
CA ARG A 381 -6.13 -2.68 3.57
C ARG A 381 -6.76 -4.00 3.15
N ARG A 382 -8.09 -4.08 3.15
CA ARG A 382 -8.78 -5.27 2.68
C ARG A 382 -9.01 -5.18 1.17
N LEU A 383 -8.92 -6.31 0.49
CA LEU A 383 -9.08 -6.42 -0.96
C LEU A 383 -10.39 -7.14 -1.27
N ALA A 384 -11.26 -6.55 -2.07
CA ALA A 384 -12.58 -7.12 -2.37
C ALA A 384 -12.51 -8.50 -3.05
N THR A 385 -11.43 -8.77 -3.78
CA THR A 385 -11.28 -9.97 -4.62
C THR A 385 -10.32 -11.00 -4.04
N HIS A 386 -9.50 -10.65 -3.05
CA HIS A 386 -8.44 -11.52 -2.54
C HIS A 386 -8.36 -11.53 -1.01
N ALA A 387 -7.74 -12.56 -0.47
CA ALA A 387 -7.28 -12.62 0.90
C ALA A 387 -5.84 -12.08 1.02
N LYS A 388 -5.45 -11.63 2.20
CA LYS A 388 -4.04 -11.38 2.52
C LYS A 388 -3.60 -12.25 3.69
N LEU A 389 -2.48 -12.92 3.52
CA LEU A 389 -1.88 -13.76 4.55
C LEU A 389 -0.45 -13.27 4.85
N ARG A 390 -0.09 -13.30 6.14
CA ARG A 390 1.28 -13.11 6.59
C ARG A 390 1.68 -14.27 7.49
N LEU A 391 2.79 -14.91 7.14
CA LEU A 391 3.41 -15.99 7.90
C LEU A 391 4.49 -15.41 8.80
N ILE A 392 4.57 -15.88 10.03
CA ILE A 392 5.54 -15.45 11.04
C ILE A 392 6.13 -16.69 11.70
N ASN A 393 7.45 -16.81 11.70
CA ASN A 393 8.10 -17.92 12.41
C ASN A 393 8.44 -17.50 13.85
N GLY A 394 7.65 -17.97 14.81
CA GLY A 394 7.90 -17.81 16.24
C GLY A 394 8.71 -18.95 16.89
N SER A 395 9.13 -19.96 16.12
CA SER A 395 9.94 -21.09 16.57
C SER A 395 11.42 -20.86 16.30
N THR A 396 12.29 -21.44 17.12
CA THR A 396 13.75 -21.33 16.94
C THR A 396 14.29 -22.13 15.75
N ALA A 397 13.51 -23.04 15.18
CA ALA A 397 13.86 -23.77 13.97
C ALA A 397 13.46 -22.98 12.72
N SER A 398 14.20 -23.17 11.63
CA SER A 398 13.86 -22.63 10.31
C SER A 398 12.88 -23.56 9.60
N TYR A 399 11.90 -22.97 8.92
CA TYR A 399 10.84 -23.74 8.25
C TYR A 399 10.60 -23.25 6.82
N ASP A 400 10.27 -24.23 5.98
CA ASP A 400 9.67 -24.03 4.66
C ASP A 400 8.15 -24.08 4.78
N TYR A 401 7.47 -23.11 4.18
CA TYR A 401 6.03 -22.97 4.18
C TYR A 401 5.49 -23.23 2.78
N TYR A 402 4.46 -24.06 2.72
CA TYR A 402 3.73 -24.37 1.50
C TYR A 402 2.25 -24.13 1.75
N LEU A 403 1.61 -23.38 0.86
CA LEU A 403 0.16 -23.29 0.73
C LEU A 403 -0.22 -23.97 -0.58
N VAL A 404 -0.76 -25.18 -0.47
CA VAL A 404 -1.11 -25.99 -1.64
C VAL A 404 -2.61 -26.23 -1.72
N ASP A 405 -3.11 -26.38 -2.95
CA ASP A 405 -4.51 -26.73 -3.19
C ASP A 405 -4.74 -28.23 -2.95
N GLY A 406 -5.28 -28.59 -1.78
CA GLY A 406 -5.58 -29.97 -1.41
C GLY A 406 -4.36 -30.79 -0.96
N ASP A 407 -4.24 -32.04 -1.42
CA ASP A 407 -3.22 -33.00 -0.96
C ASP A 407 -1.98 -33.06 -1.90
N GLU A 408 -1.60 -31.92 -2.49
CA GLU A 408 -0.41 -31.88 -3.35
C GLU A 408 0.86 -32.31 -2.59
N ASN A 409 1.76 -32.96 -3.31
CA ASN A 409 2.99 -33.46 -2.73
C ASN A 409 4.08 -32.39 -2.76
N ILE A 410 4.46 -31.90 -1.57
CA ILE A 410 5.48 -30.85 -1.41
C ILE A 410 6.88 -31.22 -1.91
N SER A 411 7.20 -32.52 -2.05
CA SER A 411 8.55 -32.96 -2.48
C SER A 411 8.94 -32.56 -3.91
N SER A 412 7.98 -32.11 -4.70
CA SER A 412 8.19 -31.56 -6.05
C SER A 412 8.00 -30.04 -6.14
N LEU A 413 7.66 -29.38 -5.03
CA LEU A 413 7.35 -27.96 -4.98
C LEU A 413 8.50 -27.17 -4.37
N TYR A 414 8.57 -25.90 -4.77
CA TYR A 414 9.35 -24.92 -4.01
C TYR A 414 8.49 -24.40 -2.86
N ALA A 415 9.12 -24.11 -1.73
CA ALA A 415 8.44 -23.42 -0.65
C ALA A 415 7.99 -22.04 -1.14
N ASP A 416 6.79 -21.62 -0.71
CA ASP A 416 6.33 -20.25 -0.94
C ASP A 416 7.22 -19.28 -0.16
N GLU A 417 7.60 -19.67 1.05
CA GLU A 417 8.47 -18.90 1.94
C GLU A 417 9.38 -19.83 2.77
N THR A 418 10.60 -19.39 3.02
CA THR A 418 11.52 -20.00 3.99
C THR A 418 11.82 -18.96 5.06
N LEU A 419 11.45 -19.22 6.31
CA LEU A 419 11.56 -18.24 7.39
C LEU A 419 12.41 -18.77 8.55
N ASP A 420 13.44 -18.01 8.92
CA ASP A 420 14.18 -18.21 10.17
C ASP A 420 13.39 -17.69 11.38
N TYR A 421 13.88 -17.97 12.60
CA TYR A 421 13.28 -17.50 13.83
C TYR A 421 13.10 -15.96 13.84
N ARG A 422 11.86 -15.52 14.08
CA ARG A 422 11.39 -14.12 14.13
C ARG A 422 11.31 -13.41 12.78
N GLU A 423 11.45 -14.16 11.68
CA GLU A 423 11.17 -13.65 10.35
C GLU A 423 9.68 -13.76 10.00
N ASN A 424 9.29 -13.03 8.95
CA ASN A 424 7.94 -13.02 8.43
C ASN A 424 7.95 -12.78 6.91
N SER A 425 6.93 -13.28 6.22
CA SER A 425 6.78 -13.17 4.76
C SER A 425 6.39 -11.77 4.27
N GLY A 426 6.03 -10.85 5.17
CA GLY A 426 5.21 -9.71 4.81
C GLY A 426 3.81 -10.14 4.35
N TRP A 427 3.08 -9.23 3.69
CA TRP A 427 1.73 -9.52 3.19
C TRP A 427 1.80 -10.14 1.81
N VAL A 428 1.28 -11.35 1.68
CA VAL A 428 1.09 -12.04 0.39
C VAL A 428 -0.41 -12.12 0.10
N THR A 429 -0.77 -11.84 -1.15
CA THR A 429 -2.15 -11.88 -1.64
C THR A 429 -2.46 -13.29 -2.13
N TYR A 430 -3.60 -13.85 -1.72
CA TYR A 430 -4.06 -15.17 -2.15
C TYR A 430 -5.46 -15.09 -2.70
N ASN A 431 -5.76 -15.99 -3.65
CA ASN A 431 -7.12 -16.23 -4.08
C ASN A 431 -7.96 -16.74 -2.88
N PRO A 432 -9.26 -16.41 -2.80
CA PRO A 432 -10.14 -17.02 -1.82
C PRO A 432 -10.27 -18.53 -2.09
N GLY A 433 -10.16 -19.35 -1.04
CA GLY A 433 -10.15 -20.80 -1.19
C GLY A 433 -9.79 -21.54 0.09
N THR A 434 -9.88 -22.87 0.02
CA THR A 434 -9.35 -23.77 1.04
C THR A 434 -7.97 -24.23 0.63
N TYR A 435 -6.97 -23.97 1.47
CA TYR A 435 -5.59 -24.38 1.25
C TYR A 435 -5.18 -25.39 2.30
N ASN A 436 -4.28 -26.31 1.94
CA ASN A 436 -3.54 -27.09 2.91
C ASN A 436 -2.23 -26.34 3.21
N LEU A 437 -2.14 -25.81 4.43
CA LEU A 437 -0.88 -25.29 4.95
C LEU A 437 -0.01 -26.48 5.34
N VAL A 438 1.19 -26.53 4.79
CA VAL A 438 2.21 -27.50 5.17
C VAL A 438 3.45 -26.74 5.62
N VAL A 439 3.94 -27.07 6.82
CA VAL A 439 5.19 -26.53 7.36
C VAL A 439 6.18 -27.68 7.45
N ALA A 440 7.33 -27.54 6.80
CA ALA A 440 8.40 -28.53 6.81
C ALA A 440 9.70 -27.94 7.37
N LEU A 441 10.61 -28.80 7.83
CA LEU A 441 11.96 -28.36 8.19
C LEU A 441 12.69 -27.85 6.94
N ASP A 442 13.29 -26.66 7.05
CA ASP A 442 14.03 -25.99 5.97
C ASP A 442 14.94 -26.95 5.17
N GLY A 443 14.73 -26.97 3.86
CA GLY A 443 15.48 -27.76 2.89
C GLY A 443 15.15 -29.25 2.90
N THR A 444 14.03 -29.66 3.51
CA THR A 444 13.61 -31.07 3.59
C THR A 444 12.10 -31.24 3.42
N ASP A 445 11.67 -32.45 3.06
CA ASP A 445 10.24 -32.82 3.00
C ASP A 445 9.68 -33.26 4.37
N THR A 446 10.39 -32.98 5.47
CA THR A 446 9.97 -33.42 6.81
C THR A 446 8.90 -32.48 7.33
N VAL A 447 7.64 -32.85 7.10
CA VAL A 447 6.47 -32.11 7.60
C VAL A 447 6.43 -32.13 9.13
N VAL A 448 6.37 -30.95 9.73
CA VAL A 448 6.27 -30.73 11.18
C VAL A 448 4.90 -30.20 11.61
N TYR A 449 4.12 -29.65 10.67
CA TYR A 449 2.74 -29.24 10.86
C TYR A 449 2.00 -29.29 9.52
N SER A 450 0.71 -29.67 9.54
CA SER A 450 -0.18 -29.51 8.40
C SER A 450 -1.62 -29.29 8.86
N ALA A 451 -2.33 -28.37 8.21
CA ALA A 451 -3.74 -28.10 8.47
C ALA A 451 -4.43 -27.47 7.26
N ASN A 452 -5.72 -27.76 7.10
CA ASN A 452 -6.55 -27.01 6.16
C ASN A 452 -6.89 -25.63 6.74
N ILE A 453 -6.68 -24.60 5.94
CA ILE A 453 -7.03 -23.22 6.25
C ILE A 453 -8.01 -22.69 5.20
N GLN A 454 -8.95 -21.85 5.64
CA GLN A 454 -9.89 -21.18 4.75
C GLN A 454 -9.51 -19.71 4.64
N LEU A 455 -9.27 -19.24 3.42
CA LEU A 455 -9.02 -17.84 3.12
C LEU A 455 -10.22 -17.28 2.35
N GLU A 456 -10.84 -16.24 2.90
CA GLU A 456 -11.97 -15.56 2.28
C GLU A 456 -11.51 -14.26 1.61
N ALA A 457 -12.19 -13.88 0.53
CA ALA A 457 -12.01 -12.55 -0.06
C ALA A 457 -12.20 -11.47 1.01
N ASN A 458 -11.48 -10.36 0.89
CA ASN A 458 -11.49 -9.27 1.87
C ASN A 458 -10.92 -9.67 3.24
N GLY A 459 -10.43 -10.91 3.43
CA GLY A 459 -9.81 -11.38 4.66
C GLY A 459 -8.36 -10.97 4.86
N ILE A 460 -7.96 -10.80 6.13
CA ILE A 460 -6.60 -10.49 6.59
C ILE A 460 -6.22 -11.49 7.68
N TYR A 461 -5.17 -12.25 7.40
CA TYR A 461 -4.80 -13.44 8.15
C TYR A 461 -3.36 -13.36 8.63
N ASN A 462 -3.13 -13.66 9.90
CA ASN A 462 -1.80 -13.79 10.47
C ASN A 462 -1.62 -15.19 11.05
N LEU A 463 -0.50 -15.81 10.73
CA LEU A 463 -0.16 -17.14 11.17
C LEU A 463 1.20 -17.13 11.86
N VAL A 464 1.25 -17.60 13.10
CA VAL A 464 2.50 -17.69 13.85
C VAL A 464 2.82 -19.15 14.12
N THR A 465 3.91 -19.65 13.54
CA THR A 465 4.45 -20.97 13.89
C THR A 465 5.14 -20.90 15.24
N THR A 466 4.92 -21.91 16.08
CA THR A 466 5.40 -21.96 17.46
C THR A 466 5.99 -23.33 17.75
N ILE A 467 6.70 -23.45 18.87
CA ILE A 467 7.29 -24.72 19.31
C ILE A 467 6.18 -25.63 19.82
N ASN A 468 6.11 -26.88 19.35
CA ASN A 468 5.22 -27.86 19.96
C ASN A 468 5.84 -28.35 21.29
N ALA A 469 5.12 -28.12 22.39
CA ALA A 469 5.65 -28.43 23.71
C ALA A 469 5.61 -29.95 24.04
N ALA A 470 4.76 -30.71 23.36
CA ALA A 470 4.65 -32.16 23.54
C ALA A 470 5.65 -32.96 22.69
N ASP A 471 6.05 -32.44 21.52
CA ASP A 471 7.05 -33.03 20.63
C ASP A 471 8.01 -31.95 20.09
N PRO A 472 9.28 -31.93 20.53
CA PRO A 472 10.26 -30.94 20.08
C PRO A 472 10.64 -31.06 18.58
N ASN A 473 10.20 -32.11 17.89
CA ASN A 473 10.37 -32.25 16.44
C ASN A 473 9.14 -31.81 15.64
N ALA A 474 8.04 -31.46 16.31
CA ALA A 474 6.85 -30.91 15.68
C ALA A 474 6.79 -29.39 15.87
N ALA A 475 5.92 -28.75 15.09
CA ALA A 475 5.56 -27.36 15.27
C ALA A 475 4.06 -27.27 15.56
N ASP A 476 3.66 -26.21 16.26
CA ASP A 476 2.27 -25.80 16.38
C ASP A 476 2.08 -24.48 15.63
N VAL A 477 0.83 -24.13 15.32
CA VAL A 477 0.49 -22.89 14.63
C VAL A 477 -0.63 -22.18 15.37
N VAL A 478 -0.42 -20.88 15.59
CA VAL A 478 -1.41 -19.98 16.19
C VAL A 478 -1.98 -19.07 15.11
N PHE A 479 -3.31 -19.01 15.05
CA PHE A 479 -4.05 -18.25 14.06
C PHE A 479 -4.60 -16.95 14.65
N PHE A 480 -4.35 -15.82 13.98
CA PHE A 480 -4.78 -14.49 14.42
C PHE A 480 -5.67 -13.79 13.39
N ASP A 481 -6.35 -12.74 13.85
CA ASP A 481 -7.24 -11.88 13.05
C ASP A 481 -8.45 -12.64 12.48
N ASP A 482 -8.64 -12.65 11.15
CA ASP A 482 -9.90 -13.14 10.57
C ASP A 482 -10.06 -14.66 10.66
N PHE A 483 -9.01 -15.39 11.05
CA PHE A 483 -9.12 -16.80 11.41
C PHE A 483 -10.08 -17.05 12.59
N ALA A 484 -10.28 -16.06 13.47
CA ALA A 484 -11.09 -16.22 14.69
C ALA A 484 -12.62 -16.19 14.46
N SER A 485 -13.10 -16.30 13.21
CA SER A 485 -14.52 -16.12 12.86
C SER A 485 -15.28 -17.39 12.43
N SER A 486 -14.65 -18.57 12.33
CA SER A 486 -15.33 -19.78 11.82
C SER A 486 -15.91 -20.74 12.87
N GLU A 487 -15.70 -20.53 14.18
CA GLU A 487 -16.31 -21.38 15.22
C GLU A 487 -17.64 -20.82 15.76
N THR A 488 -18.71 -20.80 14.95
CA THR A 488 -20.11 -20.82 15.44
C THR A 488 -21.03 -21.65 14.54
N GLY A 489 -20.55 -22.83 14.11
CA GLY A 489 -21.30 -23.77 13.25
C GLY A 489 -21.52 -25.17 13.82
N ALA A 490 -21.26 -25.42 15.11
CA ALA A 490 -21.61 -26.71 15.72
C ALA A 490 -23.05 -26.64 16.28
N GLU A 491 -24.00 -27.09 15.46
CA GLU A 491 -25.39 -27.32 15.88
C GLU A 491 -25.45 -28.21 17.13
N ALA A 492 -26.10 -27.68 18.17
CA ALA A 492 -26.64 -28.48 19.25
C ALA A 492 -27.76 -29.38 18.69
N GLN A 493 -27.42 -30.63 18.37
CA GLN A 493 -28.41 -31.68 18.19
C GLN A 493 -28.98 -32.05 19.57
N VAL A 494 -30.27 -31.76 19.73
CA VAL A 494 -31.12 -32.13 20.85
C VAL A 494 -31.36 -33.65 20.80
N GLU A 495 -31.12 -34.34 21.92
CA GLU A 495 -31.94 -35.48 22.36
C GLU A 495 -32.49 -35.22 23.76
#